data_AF-A0A3M2J9B1-F1
#
_entry.id   AF-A0A3M2J9B1-F1
#
_cell.length_a   1.000
_cell.length_b   1.000
_cell.length_c   1.000
_cell.angle_alpha   90.00
_cell.angle_beta   90.00
_cell.angle_gamma   90.00
#
_symmetry.space_group_name_H-M   'P 1'
#
loop_
_entity.id
_entity.type
_entity.pdbx_description
1 polymer ?
#
loop_
_entity_poly.entity_id
_entity_poly.type
_entity_poly.pdbx_seq_one_letter_code
_entity_poly.pdbx_strand_id
1 'polypeptide(L)'
;MTSMDTSPDLLGTALVVLAVGFAIEVLRIVREQPPVDPSRPTWPTRHATPPPGTSVLVGAHVTRWRRRSATAQVAELVRRGALRLDPRDPARVEVVDVHGLDPVERLFVAALVGGEPHVGSRAHLRADDTALAGRIEGVQAEVNALVLEQGLRYRPAPRPERVWLRLALLALTALAVVLSVQDPRCWWVALSLAFAALLHRRREVVRPLTAEGAALRDHLRGVHDWLRFADLDERADLGPLLPWAVVYGDLRAWRARGGEEDPALRVLLTDLGGDREGAGSEDEQPGDAWGDQATGGSRKEHDGAYVPSAD
;
A
#
# COMPACT_ATOMS: atom_id res chain seq x y z
N MET A 1 2.70 61.16 30.79
CA MET A 1 3.38 60.03 31.45
C MET A 1 2.59 58.78 31.11
N THR A 2 2.93 58.15 29.99
CA THR A 2 2.37 56.86 29.55
C THR A 2 3.18 55.76 30.21
N SER A 3 2.57 54.99 31.12
CA SER A 3 3.16 53.72 31.52
C SER A 3 3.14 52.82 30.30
N MET A 4 4.34 52.52 29.79
CA MET A 4 4.54 51.47 28.82
C MET A 4 4.49 50.19 29.63
N ASP A 5 3.27 49.72 29.91
CA ASP A 5 3.04 48.48 30.64
C ASP A 5 3.77 47.37 29.91
N THR A 6 4.71 46.76 30.61
CA THR A 6 5.49 45.62 30.18
C THR A 6 4.51 44.53 29.72
N SER A 7 4.44 44.29 28.41
CA SER A 7 3.79 43.09 27.89
C SER A 7 4.35 41.90 28.67
N PRO A 8 3.50 41.02 29.26
CA PRO A 8 3.97 39.81 29.90
C PRO A 8 4.85 39.05 28.90
N ASP A 9 5.97 38.50 29.35
CA ASP A 9 6.94 37.84 28.47
C ASP A 9 6.34 36.55 27.88
N LEU A 10 5.57 36.69 26.79
CA LEU A 10 4.80 35.63 26.15
C LEU A 10 5.70 34.58 25.49
N LEU A 11 6.98 34.91 25.28
CA LEU A 11 8.00 33.99 24.77
C LEU A 11 8.22 32.78 25.70
N GLY A 12 8.22 33.00 27.02
CA GLY A 12 8.33 31.91 27.99
C GLY A 12 7.17 30.93 27.89
N THR A 13 5.94 31.45 27.82
CA THR A 13 4.71 30.65 27.65
C THR A 13 4.68 29.91 26.31
N ALA A 14 5.09 30.58 25.23
CA ALA A 14 5.23 30.01 23.90
C ALA A 14 6.20 28.81 23.85
N LEU A 15 7.36 28.91 24.52
CA LEU A 15 8.32 27.82 24.63
C LEU A 15 7.77 26.62 25.41
N VAL A 16 7.03 26.86 26.51
CA VAL A 16 6.39 25.79 27.28
C VAL A 16 5.34 25.06 26.43
N VAL A 17 4.50 25.80 25.69
CA VAL A 17 3.48 25.23 24.78
C VAL A 17 4.13 24.34 23.72
N LEU A 18 5.23 24.79 23.12
CA LEU A 18 5.99 24.00 22.16
C LEU A 18 6.57 22.73 22.78
N ALA A 19 7.23 22.85 23.94
CA ALA A 19 7.86 21.71 24.61
C ALA A 19 6.84 20.63 24.99
N VAL A 20 5.67 21.04 25.50
CA VAL A 20 4.57 20.13 25.82
C VAL A 20 4.02 19.46 24.57
N GLY A 21 3.76 20.23 23.50
CA GLY A 21 3.28 19.68 22.23
C GLY A 21 4.26 18.67 21.62
N PHE A 22 5.56 18.98 21.68
CA PHE A 22 6.62 18.08 21.23
C PHE A 22 6.69 16.80 22.08
N ALA A 23 6.64 16.91 23.41
CA ALA A 23 6.65 15.76 24.30
C ALA A 23 5.46 14.82 24.08
N ILE A 24 4.26 15.38 23.86
CA ILE A 24 3.05 14.62 23.50
C ILE A 24 3.30 13.84 22.20
N GLU A 25 3.87 14.48 21.18
CA GLU A 25 4.13 13.83 19.89
C GLU A 25 5.18 12.73 20.01
N VAL A 26 6.28 12.96 20.72
CA VAL A 26 7.30 11.92 20.99
C VAL A 26 6.70 10.74 21.74
N LEU A 27 5.91 10.97 22.78
CA LEU A 27 5.27 9.91 23.56
C LEU A 27 4.32 9.08 22.69
N ARG A 28 3.58 9.72 21.78
CA ARG A 28 2.74 9.02 20.80
C ARG A 28 3.58 8.16 19.87
N ILE A 29 4.64 8.71 19.28
CA ILE A 29 5.54 7.99 18.38
C ILE A 29 6.08 6.74 19.06
N VAL A 30 6.66 6.88 20.25
CA VAL A 30 7.24 5.75 21.00
C VAL A 30 6.18 4.70 21.34
N ARG A 31 4.97 5.10 21.73
CA ARG A 31 3.87 4.17 22.03
C ARG A 31 3.27 3.48 20.81
N GLU A 32 3.45 4.06 19.63
CA GLU A 32 2.89 3.57 18.37
C GLU A 32 3.91 2.79 17.53
N GLN A 33 5.20 2.78 17.93
CA GLN A 33 6.18 1.93 17.27
C GLN A 33 5.85 0.46 17.52
N PRO A 34 5.81 -0.37 16.45
CA PRO A 34 5.73 -1.81 16.63
C PRO A 34 6.98 -2.29 17.39
N PRO A 35 6.88 -3.29 18.27
CA PRO A 35 8.05 -3.96 18.81
C PRO A 35 8.88 -4.51 17.63
N VAL A 36 10.09 -3.96 17.46
CA VAL A 36 11.07 -4.48 16.52
C VAL A 36 11.74 -5.66 17.22
N ASP A 37 11.67 -6.85 16.65
CA ASP A 37 12.42 -8.00 17.14
C ASP A 37 13.87 -7.90 16.65
N PRO A 38 14.84 -7.57 17.53
CA PRO A 38 16.23 -7.36 17.14
C PRO A 38 16.94 -8.68 16.76
N SER A 39 16.32 -9.84 17.01
CA SER A 39 16.88 -11.15 16.69
C SER A 39 16.61 -11.61 15.25
N ARG A 40 15.75 -10.88 14.52
CA ARG A 40 15.38 -11.25 13.15
C ARG A 40 16.42 -10.72 12.15
N PRO A 41 17.03 -11.58 11.31
CA PRO A 41 17.96 -11.12 10.30
C PRO A 41 17.27 -10.12 9.34
N THR A 42 17.94 -9.00 9.07
CA THR A 42 17.44 -7.94 8.18
C THR A 42 17.44 -8.36 6.72
N TRP A 43 18.20 -9.40 6.36
CA TRP A 43 18.22 -9.95 5.00
C TRP A 43 17.24 -11.12 4.89
N PRO A 44 16.22 -11.03 4.00
CA PRO A 44 15.31 -12.14 3.78
C PRO A 44 16.06 -13.33 3.18
N THR A 45 15.74 -14.54 3.64
CA THR A 45 16.27 -15.75 3.01
C THR A 45 15.72 -15.85 1.59
N ARG A 46 16.53 -16.23 0.59
CA ARG A 46 16.00 -16.44 -0.76
C ARG A 46 15.03 -17.63 -0.75
N HIS A 47 13.84 -17.43 -1.31
CA HIS A 47 12.80 -18.46 -1.34
C HIS A 47 12.36 -18.69 -2.79
N ALA A 48 12.44 -19.93 -3.27
CA ALA A 48 11.96 -20.28 -4.61
C ALA A 48 10.44 -20.52 -4.65
N THR A 49 9.78 -20.63 -3.49
CA THR A 49 8.36 -21.01 -3.39
C THR A 49 7.57 -19.91 -2.68
N PRO A 50 6.46 -19.45 -3.26
CA PRO A 50 5.57 -18.51 -2.60
C PRO A 50 4.93 -19.12 -1.35
N PRO A 51 4.54 -18.30 -0.36
CA PRO A 51 3.95 -18.79 0.88
C PRO A 51 2.61 -19.48 0.61
N PRO A 52 2.38 -20.69 1.15
CA PRO A 52 1.14 -21.43 0.90
C PRO A 52 -0.06 -20.73 1.52
N GLY A 53 -1.22 -20.83 0.87
CA GLY A 53 -2.50 -20.31 1.38
C GLY A 53 -2.61 -18.78 1.45
N THR A 54 -1.65 -18.04 0.90
CA THR A 54 -1.71 -16.58 0.83
C THR A 54 -2.20 -16.14 -0.55
N SER A 55 -3.36 -15.49 -0.60
CA SER A 55 -3.86 -14.85 -1.82
C SER A 55 -2.86 -13.81 -2.33
N VAL A 56 -2.68 -13.73 -3.65
CA VAL A 56 -1.78 -12.78 -4.31
C VAL A 56 -2.17 -11.34 -3.96
N LEU A 57 -3.47 -11.06 -3.85
CA LEU A 57 -3.99 -9.77 -3.40
C LEU A 57 -3.50 -9.42 -1.98
N VAL A 58 -3.59 -10.36 -1.04
CA VAL A 58 -3.16 -10.14 0.35
C VAL A 58 -1.66 -9.91 0.43
N GLY A 59 -0.86 -10.75 -0.23
CA GLY A 59 0.60 -10.60 -0.18
C GLY A 59 1.08 -9.31 -0.87
N ALA A 60 0.46 -8.91 -1.98
CA ALA A 60 0.74 -7.62 -2.63
C ALA A 60 0.44 -6.42 -1.71
N HIS A 61 -0.61 -6.51 -0.87
CA HIS A 61 -0.90 -5.47 0.13
C HIS A 61 0.13 -5.41 1.27
N VAL A 62 0.69 -6.55 1.65
CA VAL A 62 1.72 -6.65 2.67
C VAL A 62 3.06 -6.12 2.15
N THR A 63 3.41 -6.42 0.91
CA THR A 63 4.65 -5.94 0.28
C THR A 63 4.55 -4.50 -0.24
N ARG A 64 3.33 -3.94 -0.36
CA ARG A 64 2.99 -2.61 -0.95
C ARG A 64 2.98 -2.55 -2.49
N TRP A 65 2.85 -3.68 -3.17
CA TRP A 65 2.83 -3.77 -4.64
C TRP A 65 1.40 -3.87 -5.18
N ARG A 66 0.52 -2.97 -4.71
CA ARG A 66 -0.93 -3.08 -4.90
C ARG A 66 -1.39 -2.89 -6.34
N ARG A 67 -0.72 -2.02 -7.10
CA ARG A 67 -1.11 -1.67 -8.47
C ARG A 67 -1.25 -2.93 -9.33
N ARG A 68 -0.21 -3.77 -9.35
CA ARG A 68 -0.21 -5.02 -10.13
C ARG A 68 -0.98 -6.18 -9.49
N SER A 69 -1.56 -6.00 -8.31
CA SER A 69 -2.21 -7.08 -7.57
C SER A 69 -3.44 -7.62 -8.29
N ALA A 70 -4.23 -6.76 -8.94
CA ALA A 70 -5.40 -7.18 -9.72
C ALA A 70 -4.98 -8.01 -10.95
N THR A 71 -4.02 -7.51 -11.73
CA THR A 71 -3.47 -8.20 -12.90
C THR A 71 -2.83 -9.54 -12.51
N ALA A 72 -2.07 -9.57 -11.41
CA ALA A 72 -1.47 -10.79 -10.90
C ALA A 72 -2.52 -11.80 -10.40
N GLN A 73 -3.61 -11.33 -9.78
CA GLN A 73 -4.71 -12.19 -9.36
C GLN A 73 -5.44 -12.79 -10.58
N VAL A 74 -5.64 -12.03 -11.65
CA VAL A 74 -6.18 -12.57 -12.91
C VAL A 74 -5.26 -13.65 -13.47
N ALA A 75 -3.95 -13.40 -13.52
CA ALA A 75 -2.98 -14.39 -13.98
C ALA A 75 -3.02 -15.69 -13.15
N GLU A 76 -3.15 -15.58 -11.82
CA GLU A 76 -3.27 -16.74 -10.95
C GLU A 76 -4.56 -17.53 -11.21
N LEU A 77 -5.68 -16.84 -11.36
CA LEU A 77 -6.98 -17.49 -11.60
C LEU A 77 -7.06 -18.14 -12.99
N VAL A 78 -6.44 -17.54 -14.00
CA VAL A 78 -6.30 -18.14 -15.34
C VAL A 78 -5.41 -19.38 -15.27
N ARG A 79 -4.26 -19.29 -14.62
CA ARG A 79 -3.33 -20.41 -14.44
C ARG A 79 -3.97 -21.58 -13.68
N ARG A 80 -4.78 -21.29 -12.66
CA ARG A 80 -5.54 -22.30 -11.90
C ARG A 80 -6.76 -22.86 -12.65
N GLY A 81 -7.10 -22.31 -13.82
CA GLY A 81 -8.27 -22.72 -14.62
C GLY A 81 -9.62 -22.23 -14.07
N ALA A 82 -9.62 -21.33 -13.08
CA ALA A 82 -10.84 -20.71 -12.57
C ALA A 82 -11.40 -19.66 -13.56
N LEU A 83 -10.51 -18.98 -14.28
CA LEU A 83 -10.84 -18.08 -15.37
C LEU A 83 -10.29 -18.62 -16.69
N ARG A 84 -10.98 -18.32 -17.78
CA ARG A 84 -10.52 -18.59 -19.14
C ARG A 84 -10.55 -17.31 -19.97
N LEU A 85 -9.48 -17.09 -20.74
CA LEU A 85 -9.38 -16.00 -21.69
C LEU A 85 -10.07 -16.37 -23.00
N ASP A 86 -10.73 -15.42 -23.66
CA ASP A 86 -11.22 -15.63 -25.02
C ASP A 86 -10.04 -15.62 -26.01
N PRO A 87 -9.83 -16.68 -26.82
CA PRO A 87 -8.73 -16.74 -27.78
C PRO A 87 -8.76 -15.62 -28.83
N ARG A 88 -9.93 -15.01 -29.08
CA ARG A 88 -10.10 -13.94 -30.07
C ARG A 88 -9.94 -12.54 -29.47
N ASP A 89 -10.10 -12.42 -28.17
CA ASP A 89 -10.08 -11.16 -27.45
C ASP A 89 -9.58 -11.43 -26.01
N PRO A 90 -8.26 -11.43 -25.77
CA PRO A 90 -7.69 -11.82 -24.48
C PRO A 90 -8.09 -10.88 -23.33
N ALA A 91 -8.63 -9.70 -23.62
CA ALA A 91 -9.24 -8.82 -22.62
C ALA A 91 -10.58 -9.36 -22.10
N ARG A 92 -11.23 -10.30 -22.78
CA ARG A 92 -12.44 -10.96 -22.30
C ARG A 92 -12.10 -12.19 -21.49
N VAL A 93 -12.66 -12.24 -20.30
CA VAL A 93 -12.50 -13.36 -19.36
C VAL A 93 -13.85 -13.99 -19.07
N GLU A 94 -13.87 -15.31 -18.99
CA GLU A 94 -15.02 -16.12 -18.63
C GLU A 94 -14.71 -16.90 -17.35
N VAL A 95 -15.67 -16.92 -16.43
CA VAL A 95 -15.59 -17.73 -15.22
C VAL A 95 -15.87 -19.18 -15.59
N VAL A 96 -14.89 -20.05 -15.37
CA VAL A 96 -14.99 -21.50 -15.67
C VAL A 96 -15.29 -22.30 -14.42
N ASP A 97 -14.61 -21.97 -13.32
CA ASP A 97 -14.80 -22.64 -12.05
C ASP A 97 -14.85 -21.62 -10.91
N VAL A 98 -15.82 -21.83 -10.02
CA VAL A 98 -16.02 -21.06 -8.79
C VAL A 98 -15.77 -21.89 -7.54
N HIS A 99 -15.53 -23.20 -7.71
CA HIS A 99 -15.14 -24.11 -6.65
C HIS A 99 -13.66 -23.88 -6.31
N GLY A 100 -13.34 -23.87 -5.01
CA GLY A 100 -11.97 -23.62 -4.54
C GLY A 100 -11.51 -22.16 -4.60
N LEU A 101 -12.37 -21.21 -4.98
CA LEU A 101 -12.11 -19.78 -4.76
C LEU A 101 -12.18 -19.47 -3.27
N ASP A 102 -11.12 -18.86 -2.75
CA ASP A 102 -11.13 -18.33 -1.39
C ASP A 102 -12.11 -17.12 -1.28
N PRO A 103 -12.45 -16.64 -0.07
CA PRO A 103 -13.38 -15.53 0.09
C PRO A 103 -12.96 -14.24 -0.61
N VAL A 104 -11.65 -13.95 -0.66
CA VAL A 104 -11.09 -12.75 -1.31
C VAL A 104 -11.13 -12.89 -2.82
N GLU A 105 -10.80 -14.07 -3.33
CA GLU A 105 -10.86 -14.41 -4.75
C GLU A 105 -12.30 -14.38 -5.26
N ARG A 106 -13.26 -14.89 -4.49
CA ARG A 106 -14.69 -14.80 -4.81
C ARG A 106 -15.14 -13.35 -4.91
N LEU A 107 -14.72 -12.50 -3.99
CA LEU A 107 -15.05 -11.07 -3.98
C LEU A 107 -14.39 -10.34 -5.16
N PHE A 108 -13.15 -10.73 -5.52
CA PHE A 108 -12.47 -10.22 -6.70
C PHE A 108 -13.17 -10.61 -8.00
N VAL A 109 -13.51 -11.89 -8.18
CA VAL A 109 -14.24 -12.36 -9.38
C VAL A 109 -15.61 -11.71 -9.46
N ALA A 110 -16.30 -11.53 -8.33
CA ALA A 110 -17.57 -10.81 -8.27
C ALA A 110 -17.43 -9.37 -8.78
N ALA A 111 -16.37 -8.66 -8.37
CA ALA A 111 -16.06 -7.33 -8.86
C ALA A 111 -15.73 -7.31 -10.36
N LEU A 112 -15.03 -8.32 -10.88
CA LEU A 112 -14.75 -8.44 -12.31
C LEU A 112 -16.04 -8.54 -13.14
N VAL A 113 -16.94 -9.46 -12.77
CA VAL A 113 -18.18 -9.73 -13.52
C VAL A 113 -19.32 -8.75 -13.19
N GLY A 114 -19.15 -7.92 -12.16
CA GLY A 114 -20.13 -6.91 -11.75
C GLY A 114 -21.32 -7.46 -10.95
N GLY A 115 -21.15 -8.61 -10.29
CA GLY A 115 -22.22 -9.29 -9.55
C GLY A 115 -21.76 -10.61 -8.94
N GLU A 116 -22.70 -11.44 -8.49
CA GLU A 116 -22.36 -12.76 -7.94
C GLU A 116 -21.72 -13.66 -9.01
N PRO A 117 -20.56 -14.30 -8.72
CA PRO A 117 -19.81 -15.05 -9.72
C PRO A 117 -20.50 -16.39 -10.02
N HIS A 118 -20.87 -16.58 -11.29
CA HIS A 118 -21.43 -17.82 -11.79
C HIS A 118 -20.56 -18.37 -12.93
N VAL A 119 -20.58 -19.69 -13.11
CA VAL A 119 -19.91 -20.31 -14.27
C VAL A 119 -20.54 -19.79 -15.56
N GLY A 120 -19.71 -19.36 -16.50
CA GLY A 120 -20.12 -18.72 -17.76
C GLY A 120 -20.32 -17.21 -17.67
N SER A 121 -20.22 -16.60 -16.48
CA SER A 121 -20.16 -15.14 -16.37
C SER A 121 -18.94 -14.60 -17.11
N ARG A 122 -19.12 -13.48 -17.83
CA ARG A 122 -18.06 -12.86 -18.62
C ARG A 122 -17.79 -11.45 -18.16
N ALA A 123 -16.52 -11.06 -18.17
CA ALA A 123 -16.07 -9.70 -17.94
C ALA A 123 -15.15 -9.25 -19.07
N HIS A 124 -15.08 -7.94 -19.28
CA HIS A 124 -14.17 -7.33 -20.25
C HIS A 124 -13.19 -6.44 -19.50
N LEU A 125 -11.92 -6.81 -19.51
CA LEU A 125 -10.83 -6.14 -18.83
C LEU A 125 -10.32 -4.99 -19.70
N ARG A 126 -11.07 -3.88 -19.74
CA ARG A 126 -10.62 -2.68 -20.42
C ARG A 126 -10.04 -1.66 -19.44
N ALA A 127 -8.92 -1.07 -19.82
CA ALA A 127 -8.25 -0.03 -19.04
C ALA A 127 -9.10 1.24 -18.85
N ASP A 128 -10.03 1.52 -19.78
CA ASP A 128 -10.90 2.69 -19.75
C ASP A 128 -12.24 2.47 -19.02
N ASP A 129 -12.48 1.27 -18.49
CA ASP A 129 -13.70 0.96 -17.74
C ASP A 129 -13.60 1.46 -16.28
N THR A 130 -14.05 2.69 -16.06
CA THR A 130 -14.06 3.34 -14.74
C THR A 130 -14.96 2.64 -13.73
N ALA A 131 -16.00 1.95 -14.19
CA ALA A 131 -16.89 1.21 -13.29
C ALA A 131 -16.22 -0.07 -12.79
N LEU A 132 -15.48 -0.77 -13.66
CA LEU A 132 -14.67 -1.91 -13.26
C LEU A 132 -13.52 -1.49 -12.34
N ALA A 133 -12.83 -0.38 -12.65
CA ALA A 133 -11.80 0.18 -11.79
C ALA A 133 -12.35 0.48 -10.37
N GLY A 134 -13.49 1.18 -10.27
CA GLY A 134 -14.12 1.48 -8.98
C GLY A 134 -14.57 0.25 -8.20
N ARG A 135 -15.00 -0.83 -8.87
CA ARG A 135 -15.30 -2.10 -8.19
C ARG A 135 -14.04 -2.77 -7.65
N ILE A 136 -12.96 -2.80 -8.44
CA ILE A 136 -11.67 -3.34 -8.02
C ILE A 136 -11.11 -2.54 -6.83
N GLU A 137 -11.25 -1.22 -6.82
CA GLU A 137 -10.89 -0.38 -5.67
C GLU A 137 -11.63 -0.79 -4.40
N GLY A 138 -12.93 -1.09 -4.51
CA GLY A 138 -13.72 -1.63 -3.40
C GLY A 138 -13.12 -2.92 -2.85
N VAL A 139 -12.70 -3.84 -3.73
CA VAL A 139 -12.00 -5.07 -3.34
C VAL A 139 -10.69 -4.78 -2.63
N GLN A 140 -9.89 -3.83 -3.12
CA GLN A 140 -8.64 -3.44 -2.49
C GLN A 140 -8.89 -2.87 -1.08
N ALA A 141 -9.96 -2.10 -0.88
CA ALA A 141 -10.35 -1.61 0.44
C ALA A 141 -10.73 -2.75 1.40
N GLU A 142 -11.49 -3.74 0.93
CA GLU A 142 -11.85 -4.93 1.71
C GLU A 142 -10.62 -5.80 2.04
N VAL A 143 -9.69 -6.00 1.10
CA VAL A 143 -8.43 -6.71 1.36
C VAL A 143 -7.60 -5.97 2.41
N ASN A 144 -7.60 -4.63 2.39
CA ASN A 144 -6.95 -3.84 3.45
C ASN A 144 -7.58 -4.08 4.82
N ALA A 145 -8.92 -4.21 4.90
CA ALA A 145 -9.61 -4.57 6.13
C ALA A 145 -9.21 -5.97 6.59
N LEU A 146 -9.20 -6.95 5.67
CA LEU A 146 -8.84 -8.33 5.93
C LEU A 146 -7.38 -8.48 6.45
N VAL A 147 -6.42 -7.74 5.87
CA VAL A 147 -5.02 -7.71 6.33
C VAL A 147 -4.91 -7.25 7.80
N LEU A 148 -5.85 -6.41 8.27
CA LEU A 148 -5.90 -5.99 9.67
C LEU A 148 -6.58 -7.02 10.56
N GLU A 149 -7.62 -7.68 10.06
CA GLU A 149 -8.33 -8.75 10.77
C GLU A 149 -7.46 -10.00 10.96
N GLN A 150 -6.68 -10.34 9.94
CA GLN A 150 -5.66 -11.39 9.98
C GLN A 150 -4.44 -11.01 10.84
N GLY A 151 -4.43 -9.83 11.46
CA GLY A 151 -3.37 -9.42 12.35
C GLY A 151 -2.03 -9.19 11.66
N LEU A 152 -1.99 -9.02 10.32
CA LEU A 152 -0.75 -8.77 9.57
C LEU A 152 -0.28 -7.30 9.72
N ARG A 153 -1.19 -6.40 10.07
CA ARG A 153 -0.88 -5.00 10.40
C ARG A 153 -1.47 -4.63 11.74
N TYR A 154 -0.76 -3.78 12.48
CA TYR A 154 -1.24 -3.29 13.76
C TYR A 154 -2.55 -2.53 13.57
N ARG A 155 -3.61 -3.03 14.23
CA ARG A 155 -4.83 -2.27 14.42
C ARG A 155 -4.56 -1.24 15.51
N PRO A 156 -4.76 0.07 15.25
CA PRO A 156 -4.74 1.03 16.33
C PRO A 156 -5.83 0.63 17.32
N ALA A 157 -5.43 0.19 18.52
CA ALA A 157 -6.40 -0.04 19.59
C ALA A 157 -7.21 1.26 19.75
N PRO A 158 -8.57 1.20 19.80
CA PRO A 158 -9.39 2.35 20.11
C PRO A 158 -9.15 2.71 21.58
N ARG A 159 -8.01 3.34 21.85
CA ARG A 159 -7.66 3.77 23.19
C ARG A 159 -8.36 5.11 23.41
N PRO A 160 -9.23 5.26 24.41
CA PRO A 160 -9.86 6.54 24.73
C PRO A 160 -8.81 7.64 24.98
N GLU A 161 -7.60 7.26 25.42
CA GLU A 161 -6.44 8.14 25.52
C GLU A 161 -6.08 8.87 24.21
N ARG A 162 -6.31 8.27 23.03
CA ARG A 162 -6.05 8.91 21.73
C ARG A 162 -6.94 10.12 21.48
N VAL A 163 -8.20 10.06 21.95
CA VAL A 163 -9.14 11.18 21.85
C VAL A 163 -8.64 12.33 22.72
N TRP A 164 -8.21 12.04 23.94
CA TRP A 164 -7.67 13.04 24.86
C TRP A 164 -6.37 13.67 24.35
N LEU A 165 -5.43 12.88 23.81
CA LEU A 165 -4.20 13.44 23.21
C LEU A 165 -4.48 14.32 21.99
N ARG A 166 -5.45 13.94 21.14
CA ARG A 166 -5.85 14.77 19.98
C ARG A 166 -6.52 16.07 20.43
N LEU A 167 -7.40 16.01 21.42
CA LEU A 167 -8.03 17.21 21.99
C LEU A 167 -7.00 18.13 22.66
N ALA A 168 -6.02 17.57 23.38
CA ALA A 168 -4.93 18.34 23.97
C ALA A 168 -4.07 19.05 22.92
N LEU A 169 -3.72 18.36 21.82
CA LEU A 169 -2.97 18.96 20.72
C LEU A 169 -3.77 20.07 20.02
N LEU A 170 -5.08 19.87 19.82
CA LEU A 170 -5.98 20.87 19.25
C LEU A 170 -6.04 22.13 20.14
N ALA A 171 -6.17 21.94 21.45
CA ALA A 171 -6.17 23.04 22.42
C ALA A 171 -4.83 23.79 22.44
N LEU A 172 -3.69 23.08 22.41
CA LEU A 172 -2.35 23.67 22.31
C LEU A 172 -2.17 24.47 21.02
N THR A 173 -2.69 23.95 19.90
CA THR A 173 -2.62 24.63 18.60
C THR A 173 -3.47 25.91 18.61
N ALA A 174 -4.69 25.83 19.14
CA ALA A 174 -5.55 27.00 19.30
C ALA A 174 -4.92 28.07 20.20
N LEU A 175 -4.31 27.65 21.32
CA LEU A 175 -3.57 28.54 22.21
C LEU A 175 -2.37 29.19 21.52
N ALA A 176 -1.60 28.41 20.74
CA ALA A 176 -0.48 28.94 19.97
C ALA A 176 -0.92 29.98 18.93
N VAL A 177 -2.09 29.80 18.30
CA VAL A 177 -2.67 30.80 17.39
C VAL A 177 -3.04 32.08 18.13
N VAL A 178 -3.69 31.98 19.30
CA VAL A 178 -4.02 33.15 20.12
C VAL A 178 -2.75 33.91 20.54
N LEU A 179 -1.72 33.20 20.99
CA LEU A 179 -0.42 33.79 21.34
C LEU A 179 0.23 34.48 20.14
N SER A 180 0.12 33.90 18.94
CA SER A 180 0.68 34.47 17.70
C SER A 180 -0.03 35.75 17.25
N VAL A 181 -1.32 35.89 17.56
CA VAL A 181 -2.09 37.12 17.30
C VAL A 181 -1.72 38.22 18.30
N GLN A 182 -1.44 37.85 19.55
CA GLN A 182 -1.07 38.81 20.62
C GLN A 182 0.39 39.26 20.53
N ASP A 183 1.30 38.36 20.14
CA ASP A 183 2.70 38.69 19.87
C ASP A 183 3.15 38.04 18.54
N PRO A 184 3.44 38.85 17.49
CA PRO A 184 3.86 38.34 16.20
C PRO A 184 5.17 37.56 16.27
N ARG A 185 5.97 37.64 17.35
CA ARG A 185 7.18 36.83 17.55
C ARG A 185 6.89 35.37 17.86
N CYS A 186 5.65 35.01 18.20
CA CYS A 186 5.27 33.65 18.59
C CYS A 186 4.71 32.79 17.43
N TRP A 187 4.60 33.35 16.22
CA TRP A 187 4.00 32.69 15.04
C TRP A 187 4.60 31.30 14.71
N TRP A 188 5.89 31.13 14.96
CA TRP A 188 6.62 29.90 14.67
C TRP A 188 6.16 28.72 15.55
N VAL A 189 5.57 28.97 16.73
CA VAL A 189 5.01 27.93 17.60
C VAL A 189 3.77 27.30 16.96
N ALA A 190 2.87 28.13 16.45
CA ALA A 190 1.67 27.66 15.76
C ALA A 190 2.04 26.85 14.50
N LEU A 191 3.03 27.33 13.73
CA LEU A 191 3.53 26.62 12.56
C LEU A 191 4.14 25.26 12.94
N SER A 192 4.95 25.21 14.00
CA SER A 192 5.62 23.98 14.45
C SER A 192 4.63 22.90 14.89
N LEU A 193 3.58 23.29 15.63
CA LEU A 193 2.52 22.36 16.06
C LEU A 193 1.65 21.90 14.88
N ALA A 194 1.32 22.81 13.95
CA ALA A 194 0.58 22.45 12.75
C ALA A 194 1.37 21.47 11.86
N PHE A 195 2.68 21.69 11.70
CA PHE A 195 3.56 20.80 10.97
C PHE A 195 3.67 19.41 11.63
N ALA A 196 3.83 19.36 12.96
CA ALA A 196 3.82 18.10 13.71
C ALA A 196 2.51 17.33 13.53
N ALA A 197 1.35 18.01 13.61
CA ALA A 197 0.05 17.41 13.37
C ALA A 197 -0.11 16.86 11.94
N LEU A 198 0.43 17.55 10.93
CA LEU A 198 0.42 17.11 9.54
C LEU A 198 1.29 15.85 9.32
N LEU A 199 2.51 15.84 9.86
CA LEU A 199 3.39 14.67 9.83
C LEU A 199 2.75 13.45 10.53
N HIS A 200 2.01 13.68 11.61
CA HIS A 200 1.30 12.63 12.30
C HIS A 200 0.21 11.99 11.45
N ARG A 201 -0.61 12.82 10.78
CA ARG A 201 -1.68 12.34 9.88
C ARG A 201 -1.13 11.38 8.83
N ARG A 202 0.08 11.63 8.30
CA ARG A 202 0.78 10.71 7.39
C ARG A 202 1.09 9.36 8.02
N ARG A 203 1.51 9.33 9.29
CA ARG A 203 1.86 8.08 10.01
C ARG A 203 0.64 7.24 10.37
N GLU A 204 -0.49 7.85 10.70
CA GLU A 204 -1.75 7.09 10.91
C GLU A 204 -2.20 6.34 9.64
N VAL A 205 -1.85 6.86 8.46
CA VAL A 205 -2.06 6.19 7.17
C VAL A 205 -1.09 5.00 7.00
N VAL A 206 0.16 5.14 7.45
CA VAL A 206 1.19 4.09 7.37
C VAL A 206 1.11 3.15 8.58
N ARG A 207 0.17 2.20 8.53
CA ARG A 207 0.02 1.18 9.60
C ARG A 207 1.22 0.23 9.63
N PRO A 208 1.93 0.10 10.76
CA PRO A 208 3.06 -0.80 10.86
C PRO A 208 2.63 -2.27 10.75
N LEU A 209 3.51 -3.11 10.20
CA LEU A 209 3.33 -4.56 10.15
C LEU A 209 3.50 -5.17 11.54
N THR A 210 2.76 -6.24 11.83
CA THR A 210 3.00 -7.09 12.99
C THR A 210 4.18 -8.03 12.77
N ALA A 211 4.57 -8.83 13.76
CA ALA A 211 5.59 -9.85 13.60
C ALA A 211 5.24 -10.87 12.49
N GLU A 212 3.97 -11.25 12.38
CA GLU A 212 3.45 -12.14 11.33
C GLU A 212 3.45 -11.46 9.96
N GLY A 213 2.98 -10.22 9.87
CA GLY A 213 3.02 -9.45 8.63
C GLY A 213 4.45 -9.16 8.14
N ALA A 214 5.38 -8.92 9.07
CA ALA A 214 6.80 -8.81 8.76
C ALA A 214 7.38 -10.14 8.26
N ALA A 215 6.99 -11.27 8.86
CA ALA A 215 7.40 -12.60 8.40
C ALA A 215 6.98 -12.84 6.95
N LEU A 216 5.71 -12.55 6.66
CA LEU A 216 5.16 -12.71 5.33
C LEU A 216 5.84 -11.78 4.32
N ARG A 217 6.04 -10.50 4.68
CA ARG A 217 6.78 -9.55 3.84
C ARG A 217 8.19 -10.06 3.54
N ASP A 218 8.91 -10.54 4.55
CA ASP A 218 10.29 -10.97 4.41
C ASP A 218 10.37 -12.26 3.57
N HIS A 219 9.44 -13.21 3.73
CA HIS A 219 9.33 -14.38 2.84
C HIS A 219 9.11 -13.95 1.38
N LEU A 220 8.15 -13.04 1.16
CA LEU A 220 7.81 -12.54 -0.17
C LEU A 220 8.96 -11.73 -0.81
N ARG A 221 9.72 -10.97 0.00
CA ARG A 221 10.97 -10.34 -0.46
C ARG A 221 12.02 -11.38 -0.83
N GLY A 222 12.11 -12.47 -0.09
CA GLY A 222 12.94 -13.62 -0.43
C GLY A 222 12.59 -14.23 -1.79
N VAL A 223 11.29 -14.26 -2.14
CA VAL A 223 10.82 -14.69 -3.47
C VAL A 223 11.20 -13.70 -4.57
N HIS A 224 11.04 -12.41 -4.30
CA HIS A 224 11.47 -11.36 -5.22
C HIS A 224 12.99 -11.39 -5.47
N ASP A 225 13.79 -11.51 -4.41
CA ASP A 225 15.25 -11.60 -4.53
C ASP A 225 15.68 -12.87 -5.27
N TRP A 226 14.97 -13.98 -5.08
CA TRP A 226 15.18 -15.20 -5.86
C TRP A 226 14.84 -14.97 -7.34
N LEU A 227 13.71 -14.35 -7.66
CA LEU A 227 13.35 -14.00 -9.05
C LEU A 227 14.38 -13.07 -9.69
N ARG A 228 14.99 -12.16 -8.93
CA ARG A 228 15.96 -11.19 -9.46
C ARG A 228 17.37 -11.76 -9.58
N PHE A 229 17.82 -12.54 -8.60
CA PHE A 229 19.24 -12.90 -8.42
C PHE A 229 19.53 -14.40 -8.42
N ALA A 230 18.55 -15.29 -8.54
CA ALA A 230 18.84 -16.70 -8.72
C ALA A 230 19.62 -16.90 -10.03
N ASP A 231 20.70 -17.67 -9.98
CA ASP A 231 21.51 -18.03 -11.14
C ASP A 231 20.62 -18.69 -12.21
N LEU A 232 20.82 -18.33 -13.48
CA LEU A 232 20.00 -18.79 -14.62
C LEU A 232 20.13 -20.30 -14.91
N ASP A 233 20.99 -21.00 -14.16
CA ASP A 233 21.31 -22.41 -14.38
C ASP A 233 20.29 -23.39 -13.77
N GLU A 234 19.40 -22.94 -12.88
CA GLU A 234 18.30 -23.77 -12.36
C GLU A 234 17.07 -23.67 -13.26
N ARG A 235 16.95 -24.58 -14.23
CA ARG A 235 15.64 -24.92 -14.82
C ARG A 235 14.81 -25.63 -13.74
N ALA A 236 14.00 -24.86 -13.03
CA ALA A 236 13.01 -25.38 -12.11
C ALA A 236 11.65 -25.46 -12.80
N ASP A 237 10.78 -26.37 -12.34
CA ASP A 237 9.34 -26.25 -12.57
C ASP A 237 8.84 -25.01 -11.81
N LEU A 238 8.77 -23.88 -12.52
CA LEU A 238 8.47 -22.57 -11.93
C LEU A 238 7.01 -22.42 -11.50
N GLY A 239 6.15 -23.40 -11.82
CA GLY A 239 4.73 -23.52 -11.45
C GLY A 239 4.04 -22.24 -10.92
N PRO A 240 3.94 -22.05 -9.59
CA PRO A 240 3.14 -20.99 -8.95
C PRO A 240 3.77 -19.60 -8.94
N LEU A 241 4.91 -19.39 -9.61
CA LEU A 241 5.65 -18.12 -9.55
C LEU A 241 5.13 -17.03 -10.48
N LEU A 242 4.35 -17.39 -11.51
CA LEU A 242 3.83 -16.44 -12.50
C LEU A 242 3.15 -15.21 -11.85
N PRO A 243 2.20 -15.36 -10.90
CA PRO A 243 1.53 -14.20 -10.29
C PRO A 243 2.51 -13.31 -9.55
N TRP A 244 3.51 -13.88 -8.87
CA TRP A 244 4.51 -13.11 -8.14
C TRP A 244 5.48 -12.41 -9.09
N ALA A 245 5.83 -13.04 -10.21
CA ALA A 245 6.58 -12.38 -11.28
C ALA A 245 5.78 -11.21 -11.88
N VAL A 246 4.45 -11.31 -11.99
CA VAL A 246 3.59 -10.18 -12.38
C VAL A 246 3.60 -9.09 -11.30
N VAL A 247 3.40 -9.45 -10.02
CA VAL A 247 3.46 -8.50 -8.90
C VAL A 247 4.78 -7.74 -8.95
N TYR A 248 5.90 -8.45 -9.09
CA TYR A 248 7.23 -7.86 -9.05
C TYR A 248 7.69 -7.24 -10.39
N GLY A 249 7.00 -7.52 -11.49
CA GLY A 249 7.41 -7.05 -12.82
C GLY A 249 8.67 -7.74 -13.34
N ASP A 250 8.91 -8.95 -12.85
CA ASP A 250 10.05 -9.79 -13.21
C ASP A 250 9.64 -10.89 -14.21
N LEU A 251 8.58 -10.65 -14.99
CA LEU A 251 8.09 -11.61 -16.00
C LEU A 251 9.17 -12.04 -16.98
N ARG A 252 10.04 -11.12 -17.42
CA ARG A 252 11.16 -11.45 -18.31
C ARG A 252 12.16 -12.40 -17.65
N ALA A 253 12.53 -12.14 -16.40
CA ALA A 253 13.44 -12.99 -15.64
C ALA A 253 12.81 -14.37 -15.36
N TRP A 254 11.51 -14.41 -15.09
CA TRP A 254 10.77 -15.66 -14.93
C TRP A 254 10.69 -16.47 -16.24
N ARG A 255 10.37 -15.84 -17.38
CA ARG A 255 10.36 -16.50 -18.70
C ARG A 255 11.74 -17.03 -19.10
N ALA A 256 12.79 -16.26 -18.86
CA ALA A 256 14.17 -16.65 -19.17
C ALA A 256 14.58 -17.96 -18.45
N ARG A 257 13.97 -18.26 -17.31
CA ARG A 257 14.21 -19.49 -16.53
C ARG A 257 13.32 -20.68 -16.91
N GLY A 258 12.52 -20.55 -17.97
CA GLY A 258 11.64 -21.62 -18.45
C GLY A 258 10.20 -21.52 -17.96
N GLY A 259 9.75 -20.32 -17.57
CA GLY A 259 8.36 -20.10 -17.18
C GLY A 259 7.41 -20.34 -18.35
N GLU A 260 6.50 -21.31 -18.21
CA GLU A 260 5.46 -21.59 -19.21
C GLU A 260 4.27 -20.64 -19.04
N GLU A 261 3.98 -19.87 -20.08
CA GLU A 261 2.92 -18.87 -20.11
C GLU A 261 2.02 -19.10 -21.32
N ASP A 262 0.72 -19.14 -21.09
CA ASP A 262 -0.26 -19.19 -22.17
C ASP A 262 -0.11 -17.96 -23.09
N PRO A 263 -0.05 -18.12 -24.42
CA PRO A 263 0.07 -17.00 -25.36
C PRO A 263 -1.01 -15.92 -25.19
N ALA A 264 -2.26 -16.29 -24.90
CA ALA A 264 -3.34 -15.34 -24.67
C ALA A 264 -3.12 -14.56 -23.37
N LEU A 265 -2.59 -15.23 -22.34
CA LEU A 265 -2.23 -14.58 -21.07
C LEU A 265 -1.07 -13.59 -21.26
N ARG A 266 -0.09 -13.93 -22.09
CA ARG A 266 1.00 -13.00 -22.44
C ARG A 266 0.48 -11.71 -23.07
N VAL A 267 -0.45 -11.83 -24.03
CA VAL A 267 -1.05 -10.66 -24.69
C VAL A 267 -1.80 -9.81 -23.66
N LEU A 268 -2.65 -10.44 -22.83
CA LEU A 268 -3.36 -9.75 -21.76
C LEU A 268 -2.42 -9.01 -20.80
N LEU A 269 -1.36 -9.68 -20.33
CA LEU A 269 -0.39 -9.09 -19.41
C LEU A 269 0.38 -7.93 -20.05
N THR A 270 0.62 -7.99 -21.35
CA THR A 270 1.24 -6.89 -22.11
C THR A 270 0.30 -5.70 -22.16
N ASP A 271 -0.98 -5.93 -22.50
CA ASP A 271 -2.01 -4.89 -22.63
C ASP A 271 -2.31 -4.22 -21.28
N LEU A 272 -2.33 -4.99 -20.19
CA LEU A 272 -2.51 -4.49 -18.83
C LEU A 272 -1.22 -3.91 -18.22
N GLY A 273 -0.10 -3.90 -18.95
CA GLY A 273 1.17 -3.34 -18.48
C GLY A 273 1.91 -4.17 -17.42
N GLY A 274 1.54 -5.44 -17.24
CA GLY A 274 2.20 -6.39 -16.34
C GLY A 274 3.66 -6.68 -16.73
N ASP A 275 4.02 -6.52 -18.01
CA ASP A 275 5.37 -6.79 -18.55
C ASP A 275 6.29 -5.55 -18.61
N ARG A 276 5.85 -4.41 -18.05
CA ARG A 276 6.70 -3.21 -17.98
C ARG A 276 7.79 -3.39 -16.92
N GLU A 277 9.05 -3.42 -17.37
CA GLU A 277 10.23 -3.43 -16.50
C GLU A 277 10.24 -2.20 -15.57
N GLY A 278 10.69 -2.37 -14.32
CA GLY A 278 10.94 -1.25 -13.41
C GLY A 278 9.72 -0.64 -12.71
N ALA A 279 8.48 -1.04 -13.05
CA ALA A 279 7.26 -0.52 -12.39
C ALA A 279 6.99 -1.10 -10.98
N GLY A 280 8.06 -1.40 -10.26
CA GLY A 280 8.07 -1.99 -8.92
C GLY A 280 9.26 -1.59 -8.06
N SER A 281 9.93 -0.49 -8.39
CA SER A 281 10.89 0.10 -7.43
C SER A 281 10.15 0.63 -6.20
N GLU A 282 10.84 0.71 -5.06
CA GLU A 282 10.27 0.84 -3.69
C GLU A 282 9.37 2.07 -3.44
N ASP A 283 9.28 2.99 -4.40
CA ASP A 283 8.34 4.10 -4.40
C ASP A 283 7.37 3.97 -5.59
N GLU A 284 6.07 4.07 -5.27
CA GLU A 284 4.93 4.06 -6.17
C GLU A 284 5.14 4.96 -7.42
N GLN A 285 5.77 4.44 -8.47
CA GLN A 285 5.89 5.13 -9.74
C GLN A 285 4.70 4.81 -10.68
N PRO A 286 4.27 5.80 -11.49
CA PRO A 286 3.05 5.72 -12.30
C PRO A 286 3.21 4.77 -13.48
N GLY A 287 2.12 4.13 -13.91
CA GLY A 287 2.14 3.31 -15.13
C GLY A 287 1.30 2.03 -15.13
N ASP A 288 0.45 1.81 -14.13
CA ASP A 288 -0.61 0.81 -14.25
C ASP A 288 -1.83 1.43 -14.93
N ALA A 289 -2.42 0.72 -15.89
CA ALA A 289 -3.60 1.14 -16.64
C ALA A 289 -4.81 1.39 -15.72
N TRP A 290 -4.83 0.75 -14.55
CA TRP A 290 -5.86 0.93 -13.51
C TRP A 290 -5.47 1.98 -12.45
N GLY A 291 -4.18 2.34 -12.38
CA GLY A 291 -3.58 3.03 -11.25
C GLY A 291 -3.70 4.55 -11.24
N ASP A 292 -4.04 5.19 -12.36
CA ASP A 292 -4.21 6.66 -12.39
C ASP A 292 -5.57 7.11 -11.82
N GLN A 293 -6.50 6.17 -11.61
CA GLN A 293 -7.80 6.44 -10.97
C GLN A 293 -7.98 5.64 -9.66
N ALA A 294 -7.37 4.44 -9.53
CA ALA A 294 -7.66 3.52 -8.45
C ALA A 294 -6.91 3.69 -7.13
N THR A 295 -5.91 4.56 -7.04
CA THR A 295 -5.18 4.68 -5.76
C THR A 295 -5.84 5.60 -4.75
N GLY A 296 -6.76 6.51 -5.13
CA GLY A 296 -7.30 7.54 -4.23
C GLY A 296 -6.24 8.50 -3.64
N GLY A 297 -4.96 8.12 -3.68
CA GLY A 297 -3.77 8.92 -3.53
C GLY A 297 -3.61 9.75 -4.78
N SER A 298 -4.35 10.85 -4.81
CA SER A 298 -4.02 11.98 -5.66
C SER A 298 -2.52 12.27 -5.55
N ARG A 299 -1.88 12.50 -6.70
CA ARG A 299 -0.60 13.23 -6.86
C ARG A 299 -0.40 14.38 -5.84
N LYS A 300 -1.48 14.99 -5.33
CA LYS A 300 -1.43 16.03 -4.30
C LYS A 300 -0.76 15.61 -2.99
N GLU A 301 -0.68 14.32 -2.67
CA GLU A 301 0.02 13.88 -1.46
C GLU A 301 1.52 13.61 -1.70
N HIS A 302 2.01 13.46 -2.92
CA HIS A 302 3.44 13.18 -3.16
C HIS A 302 4.24 14.38 -3.68
N ASP A 303 3.62 15.37 -4.34
CA ASP A 303 4.34 16.50 -4.96
C ASP A 303 4.39 17.78 -4.12
N GLY A 304 4.27 17.69 -2.79
CA GLY A 304 4.41 18.85 -1.89
C GLY A 304 5.84 19.41 -1.75
N ALA A 305 6.83 18.85 -2.46
CA ALA A 305 8.21 19.29 -2.39
C ALA A 305 8.93 19.12 -3.74
N TYR A 306 8.39 19.69 -4.81
CA TYR A 306 9.22 20.03 -5.97
C TYR A 306 9.79 21.43 -5.75
N VAL A 307 11.06 21.49 -5.34
CA VAL A 307 11.88 22.69 -5.49
C VAL A 307 12.01 22.95 -6.99
N PRO A 308 11.70 24.15 -7.50
CA PRO A 308 12.01 24.47 -8.89
C PRO A 308 13.51 24.35 -9.08
N SER A 309 13.96 23.49 -9.99
CA SER A 309 15.29 23.65 -10.56
C SER A 309 15.31 25.01 -11.23
N ALA A 310 16.12 25.91 -10.70
CA ALA A 310 16.38 27.21 -11.31
C ALA A 310 17.04 26.98 -12.68
N ASP A 311 16.38 27.49 -13.72
CA ASP A 311 17.07 28.12 -14.84
C ASP A 311 17.37 29.58 -14.46
#